data_AF-A0A428SN79-F1
#
_entry.id   AF-A0A428SN79-F1
#
_cell.length_a   1.000
_cell.length_b   1.000
_cell.length_c   1.000
_cell.angle_alpha   90.00
_cell.angle_beta   90.00
_cell.angle_gamma   90.00
#
_symmetry.space_group_name_H-M   'P 1'
#
loop_
_entity.id
_entity.type
_entity.pdbx_description
1 polymer ?
#
loop_
_entity_poly.entity_id
_entity_poly.type
_entity_poly.pdbx_seq_one_letter_code
_entity_poly.pdbx_strand_id
1 'polypeptide(L)'
;MLVDIFTKISPTPIEEVPEMLRLDHGRISQVSTMIQRIITAGAVLLQCKNLLKRDVRSAWKMEASRIMAVIEAGHPLDTTVDGVMAALESGRSMPAATKGHLRALVTKVLTASQEMAERGREPSEPVLRLLLTRLRGNILTRLAAGSASEKVKATNTAGEKLASLGLSEFVERVREISGLLEKVGAVDRAAHGPWWDAVATKVEQEDMST
;
A
#
# COMPACT_ATOMS: atom_id res chain seq x y z
N MET A 1 8.61 1.40 13.47
CA MET A 1 7.54 2.23 14.10
C MET A 1 6.85 3.18 13.11
N LEU A 2 7.54 4.16 12.49
CA LEU A 2 6.87 5.13 11.60
C LEU A 2 6.17 4.47 10.40
N VAL A 3 6.86 3.59 9.69
CA VAL A 3 6.29 2.82 8.56
C VAL A 3 5.10 2.00 9.03
N ASP A 4 5.19 1.35 10.19
CA ASP A 4 4.15 0.44 10.69
C ASP A 4 2.84 1.20 10.97
N ILE A 5 2.93 2.37 11.61
CA ILE A 5 1.77 3.23 11.91
C ILE A 5 1.13 3.75 10.62
N PHE A 6 1.93 4.32 9.72
CA PHE A 6 1.42 4.92 8.48
C PHE A 6 0.91 3.90 7.47
N THR A 7 1.38 2.65 7.53
CA THR A 7 0.99 1.59 6.60
C THR A 7 0.03 0.57 7.20
N LYS A 8 -0.60 0.87 8.35
CA LYS A 8 -1.81 0.15 8.76
C LYS A 8 -2.86 0.29 7.67
N ILE A 9 -3.62 -0.77 7.41
CA ILE A 9 -4.62 -0.84 6.32
C ILE A 9 -6.01 -0.32 6.71
N SER A 10 -6.14 0.17 7.93
CA SER A 10 -7.27 0.95 8.43
C SER A 10 -6.75 2.21 9.12
N PRO A 11 -7.52 3.31 9.12
CA PRO A 11 -7.21 4.48 9.93
C PRO A 11 -7.01 4.08 11.39
N THR A 12 -5.92 4.55 12.00
CA THR A 12 -5.61 4.26 13.39
C THR A 12 -6.40 5.22 14.30
N PRO A 13 -7.10 4.73 15.35
CA PRO A 13 -7.69 5.60 16.36
C PRO A 13 -6.63 6.53 16.95
N ILE A 14 -7.00 7.79 17.26
CA ILE A 14 -6.02 8.79 17.74
C ILE A 14 -5.36 8.39 19.06
N GLU A 15 -6.06 7.59 19.87
CA GLU A 15 -5.62 7.05 21.14
C GLU A 15 -4.49 6.03 20.97
N GLU A 16 -4.49 5.29 19.85
CA GLU A 16 -3.43 4.33 19.49
C GLU A 16 -2.24 4.98 18.78
N VAL A 17 -2.38 6.23 18.31
CA VAL A 17 -1.27 6.97 17.72
C VAL A 17 -0.34 7.46 18.84
N PRO A 18 0.97 7.18 18.77
CA PRO A 18 1.93 7.72 19.73
C PRO A 18 1.80 9.22 19.85
N GLU A 19 1.90 9.75 21.07
CA GLU A 19 1.64 11.16 21.37
C GLU A 19 2.41 12.10 20.43
N MET A 20 3.68 11.78 20.17
CA MET A 20 4.59 12.51 19.30
C MET A 20 4.11 12.64 17.84
N LEU A 21 3.25 11.72 17.39
CA LEU A 21 2.73 11.67 16.02
C LEU A 21 1.25 12.06 15.92
N ARG A 22 0.61 12.49 17.02
CA ARG A 22 -0.82 12.85 17.00
C ARG A 22 -1.13 14.02 16.08
N LEU A 23 -0.20 14.96 15.92
CA LEU A 23 -0.33 16.05 14.94
C LEU A 23 -0.40 15.54 13.49
N ASP A 24 0.14 14.36 13.22
CA ASP A 24 0.12 13.70 11.92
C ASP A 24 -1.06 12.73 11.74
N HIS A 25 -2.01 12.65 12.68
CA HIS A 25 -3.14 11.70 12.64
C HIS A 25 -3.91 11.72 11.31
N GLY A 26 -4.17 12.91 10.76
CA GLY A 26 -4.81 13.06 9.46
C GLY A 26 -3.97 12.48 8.31
N ARG A 27 -2.65 12.69 8.33
CA ARG A 27 -1.71 12.14 7.35
C ARG A 27 -1.58 10.62 7.48
N ILE A 28 -1.53 10.10 8.71
CA ILE A 28 -1.55 8.66 8.99
C ILE A 28 -2.78 8.04 8.35
N SER A 29 -3.97 8.60 8.61
CA SER A 29 -5.23 8.10 8.06
C SER A 29 -5.24 8.11 6.53
N GLN A 30 -4.77 9.20 5.90
CA GLN A 30 -4.68 9.31 4.45
C GLN A 30 -3.73 8.28 3.83
N VAL A 31 -2.54 8.09 4.41
CA VAL A 31 -1.57 7.12 3.92
C VAL A 31 -2.10 5.70 4.11
N SER A 32 -2.69 5.38 5.26
CA SER A 32 -3.32 4.09 5.53
C SER A 32 -4.36 3.73 4.48
N THR A 33 -5.29 4.65 4.19
CA THR A 33 -6.30 4.46 3.13
C THR A 33 -5.65 4.32 1.76
N MET A 34 -4.64 5.12 1.44
CA MET A 34 -3.97 5.03 0.13
C MET A 34 -3.24 3.70 -0.05
N ILE A 35 -2.55 3.20 0.97
CA ILE A 35 -1.90 1.88 0.97
C ILE A 35 -2.94 0.78 0.72
N GLN A 36 -4.07 0.81 1.43
CA GLN A 36 -5.17 -0.14 1.24
C GLN A 36 -5.71 -0.10 -0.20
N ARG A 37 -5.89 1.08 -0.78
CA ARG A 37 -6.35 1.24 -2.18
C ARG A 37 -5.33 0.70 -3.19
N ILE A 38 -4.05 1.04 -3.02
CA ILE A 38 -2.95 0.58 -3.90
C ILE A 38 -2.88 -0.95 -3.93
N ILE A 39 -2.87 -1.60 -2.76
CA ILE A 39 -2.78 -3.07 -2.72
C ILE A 39 -4.04 -3.74 -3.29
N THR A 40 -5.21 -3.12 -3.13
CA THR A 40 -6.47 -3.62 -3.68
C THR A 40 -6.49 -3.55 -5.20
N ALA A 41 -6.19 -2.38 -5.77
CA ALA A 41 -6.09 -2.20 -7.21
C ALA A 41 -4.98 -3.07 -7.81
N GLY A 42 -3.83 -3.16 -7.15
CA GLY A 42 -2.74 -4.05 -7.53
C GLY A 42 -3.12 -5.52 -7.53
N ALA A 43 -3.84 -5.99 -6.51
CA ALA A 43 -4.31 -7.38 -6.43
C ALA A 43 -5.30 -7.70 -7.55
N VAL A 44 -6.24 -6.79 -7.84
CA VAL A 44 -7.16 -6.93 -8.98
C VAL A 44 -6.37 -7.04 -10.28
N LEU A 45 -5.48 -6.09 -10.57
CA LEU A 45 -4.71 -6.07 -11.82
C LEU A 45 -3.84 -7.30 -11.98
N LEU A 46 -3.09 -7.67 -10.94
CA LEU A 46 -2.19 -8.83 -10.97
C LEU A 46 -2.95 -10.12 -11.27
N GLN A 47 -4.05 -10.34 -10.56
CA GLN A 47 -4.87 -11.54 -10.74
C GLN A 47 -5.61 -11.53 -12.08
N CYS A 48 -6.10 -10.38 -12.54
CA CYS A 48 -6.72 -10.25 -13.86
C CYS A 48 -5.73 -10.52 -14.99
N LYS A 49 -4.49 -10.01 -14.90
CA LYS A 49 -3.41 -10.30 -15.86
C LYS A 49 -3.13 -11.80 -15.92
N ASN A 50 -3.03 -12.47 -14.78
CA ASN A 50 -2.82 -13.91 -14.70
C ASN A 50 -3.98 -14.71 -15.32
N LEU A 51 -5.23 -14.37 -14.98
CA LEU A 51 -6.42 -15.02 -15.52
C LEU A 51 -6.50 -14.88 -17.04
N LEU A 52 -6.17 -13.70 -17.56
CA LEU A 52 -6.16 -13.41 -18.99
C LEU A 52 -4.88 -13.86 -19.70
N LYS A 53 -3.98 -14.58 -19.02
CA LYS A 53 -2.68 -15.06 -19.53
C LYS A 53 -1.87 -13.95 -20.21
N ARG A 54 -1.91 -12.73 -19.65
CA ARG A 54 -1.15 -11.58 -20.14
C ARG A 54 0.19 -11.51 -19.42
N ASP A 55 1.18 -10.90 -20.08
CA ASP A 55 2.45 -10.61 -19.43
C ASP A 55 2.20 -9.71 -18.22
N VAL A 56 2.59 -10.19 -17.03
CA VAL A 56 2.44 -9.47 -15.77
C VAL A 56 3.24 -8.16 -15.78
N ARG A 57 4.33 -8.11 -16.57
CA ARG A 57 5.18 -6.92 -16.75
C ARG A 57 4.56 -5.89 -17.69
N SER A 58 3.53 -6.26 -18.47
CA SER A 58 2.83 -5.29 -19.31
C SER A 58 2.14 -4.23 -18.44
N ALA A 59 2.41 -2.97 -18.72
CA ALA A 59 1.89 -1.86 -17.93
C ALA A 59 0.42 -1.59 -18.27
N TRP A 60 -0.47 -1.68 -17.28
CA TRP A 60 -1.90 -1.39 -17.42
C TRP A 60 -2.25 -0.06 -16.77
N LYS A 61 -1.51 1.00 -17.13
CA LYS A 61 -1.60 2.33 -16.47
C LYS A 61 -3.00 2.95 -16.54
N MET A 62 -3.69 2.76 -17.67
CA MET A 62 -5.03 3.30 -17.87
C MET A 62 -6.07 2.56 -17.02
N GLU A 63 -6.03 1.22 -17.03
CA GLU A 63 -6.89 0.39 -16.20
C GLU A 63 -6.62 0.63 -14.72
N ALA A 64 -5.36 0.75 -14.31
CA ALA A 64 -4.99 1.07 -12.93
C ALA A 64 -5.54 2.42 -12.48
N SER A 65 -5.41 3.45 -13.31
CA SER A 65 -5.97 4.78 -13.02
C SER A 65 -7.49 4.75 -12.87
N ARG A 66 -8.19 4.02 -13.75
CA ARG A 66 -9.65 3.87 -13.68
C ARG A 66 -10.10 3.08 -12.46
N ILE A 67 -9.44 1.95 -12.17
CA ILE A 67 -9.74 1.13 -10.99
C ILE A 67 -9.54 1.93 -9.71
N MET A 68 -8.43 2.68 -9.61
CA MET A 68 -8.19 3.57 -8.45
C MET A 68 -9.31 4.60 -8.31
N ALA A 69 -9.72 5.27 -9.39
CA ALA A 69 -10.79 6.25 -9.33
C ALA A 69 -12.11 5.64 -8.83
N VAL A 70 -12.45 4.43 -9.28
CA VAL A 70 -13.65 3.71 -8.81
C VAL A 70 -13.57 3.38 -7.33
N ILE A 71 -12.42 2.89 -6.85
CA ILE A 71 -12.22 2.58 -5.42
C ILE A 71 -12.22 3.87 -4.58
N GLU A 72 -11.62 4.95 -5.07
CA GLU A 72 -11.55 6.25 -4.39
C GLU A 72 -12.93 6.90 -4.21
N ALA A 73 -13.86 6.65 -5.15
CA ALA A 73 -15.24 7.16 -5.08
C ALA A 73 -16.06 6.57 -3.92
N GLY A 74 -15.66 5.42 -3.36
CA GLY A 74 -16.25 4.87 -2.14
C GLY A 74 -17.71 4.43 -2.27
N HIS A 75 -18.11 3.95 -3.45
CA HIS A 75 -19.46 3.43 -3.69
C HIS A 75 -19.70 2.07 -2.97
N PRO A 76 -20.96 1.63 -2.85
CA PRO A 76 -21.28 0.27 -2.41
C PRO A 76 -20.54 -0.80 -3.24
N LEU A 77 -20.37 -1.99 -2.66
CA LEU A 77 -19.56 -3.07 -3.25
C LEU A 77 -20.00 -3.41 -4.68
N ASP A 78 -21.30 -3.60 -4.93
CA ASP A 78 -21.81 -3.98 -6.24
C ASP A 78 -21.50 -2.93 -7.31
N THR A 79 -21.71 -1.64 -7.00
CA THR A 79 -21.36 -0.52 -7.89
C THR A 79 -19.86 -0.43 -8.13
N THR A 80 -19.04 -0.70 -7.10
CA THR A 80 -17.58 -0.72 -7.22
C THR A 80 -17.13 -1.88 -8.12
N VAL A 81 -17.73 -3.07 -7.98
CA VAL A 81 -17.49 -4.23 -8.85
C VAL A 81 -17.83 -3.88 -10.29
N ASP A 82 -18.98 -3.27 -10.55
CA ASP A 82 -19.38 -2.86 -11.90
C ASP A 82 -18.41 -1.85 -12.52
N GLY A 83 -18.00 -0.83 -11.76
CA GLY A 83 -17.02 0.15 -12.20
C GLY A 83 -15.65 -0.46 -12.51
N VAL A 84 -15.18 -1.39 -11.67
CA VAL A 84 -13.91 -2.11 -11.90
C VAL A 84 -14.02 -3.02 -13.13
N MET A 85 -15.14 -3.73 -13.30
CA MET A 85 -15.37 -4.53 -14.50
C MET A 85 -15.38 -3.67 -15.76
N ALA A 86 -16.06 -2.52 -15.76
CA ALA A 86 -16.02 -1.57 -16.88
C ALA A 86 -14.60 -1.06 -17.17
N ALA A 87 -13.80 -0.78 -16.13
CA ALA A 87 -12.41 -0.35 -16.27
C ALA A 87 -11.52 -1.44 -16.91
N LEU A 88 -11.75 -2.71 -16.59
CA LEU A 88 -11.03 -3.88 -17.11
C LEU A 88 -11.48 -4.27 -18.54
N GLU A 89 -12.76 -4.06 -18.87
CA GLU A 89 -13.33 -4.32 -20.19
C GLU A 89 -13.00 -3.22 -21.20
N SER A 90 -12.59 -2.04 -20.74
CA SER A 90 -12.19 -0.92 -21.60
C SER A 90 -11.12 -1.35 -22.63
N GLY A 91 -11.53 -1.51 -23.89
CA GLY A 91 -10.67 -1.87 -25.01
C GLY A 91 -10.50 -3.38 -25.25
N ARG A 92 -11.35 -4.23 -24.67
CA ARG A 92 -11.24 -5.70 -24.82
C ARG A 92 -12.61 -6.36 -24.97
N SER A 93 -12.77 -7.16 -26.02
CA SER A 93 -13.84 -8.15 -26.09
C SER A 93 -13.45 -9.39 -25.29
N MET A 94 -14.29 -9.82 -24.34
CA MET A 94 -14.08 -11.03 -23.55
C MET A 94 -15.27 -11.98 -23.69
N PRO A 95 -15.04 -13.30 -23.82
CA PRO A 95 -16.11 -14.29 -23.76
C PRO A 95 -16.89 -14.21 -22.44
N ALA A 96 -18.18 -14.56 -22.47
CA ALA A 96 -19.06 -14.48 -21.31
C ALA A 96 -18.52 -15.26 -20.09
N ALA A 97 -17.95 -16.45 -20.31
CA ALA A 97 -17.35 -17.25 -19.24
C ALA A 97 -16.18 -16.52 -18.55
N THR A 98 -15.31 -15.89 -19.34
CA THR A 98 -14.17 -15.09 -18.82
C THR A 98 -14.65 -13.89 -18.01
N LYS A 99 -15.70 -13.21 -18.48
CA LYS A 99 -16.32 -12.09 -17.72
C LYS A 99 -16.87 -12.57 -16.38
N GLY A 100 -17.55 -13.71 -16.35
CA GLY A 100 -18.06 -14.32 -15.13
C GLY A 100 -16.95 -14.62 -14.12
N HIS A 101 -15.86 -15.26 -14.56
CA HIS A 101 -14.72 -15.53 -13.69
C HIS A 101 -14.02 -14.25 -13.20
N LEU A 102 -13.85 -13.25 -14.07
CA LEU A 102 -13.27 -11.96 -13.67
C LEU A 102 -14.14 -11.24 -12.64
N ARG A 103 -15.46 -11.23 -12.83
CA ARG A 103 -16.39 -10.61 -11.88
C ARG A 103 -16.29 -11.28 -10.51
N ALA A 104 -16.33 -12.62 -10.48
CA ALA A 104 -16.19 -13.37 -9.23
C ALA A 104 -14.86 -13.06 -8.51
N LEU A 105 -13.78 -12.93 -9.28
CA LEU A 105 -12.46 -12.57 -8.76
C LEU A 105 -12.43 -11.15 -8.19
N VAL A 106 -12.95 -10.17 -8.94
CA VAL A 106 -13.04 -8.77 -8.52
C VAL A 106 -13.87 -8.65 -7.24
N THR A 107 -15.04 -9.28 -7.20
CA THR A 107 -15.89 -9.31 -6.00
C THR A 107 -15.12 -9.86 -4.81
N LYS A 108 -14.46 -11.02 -4.95
CA LYS A 108 -13.67 -11.63 -3.86
C LYS A 108 -12.60 -10.69 -3.31
N VAL A 109 -11.84 -10.04 -4.18
CA VAL A 109 -10.75 -9.13 -3.76
C VAL A 109 -11.30 -7.88 -3.08
N LEU A 110 -12.36 -7.29 -3.62
CA LEU A 110 -12.98 -6.09 -3.04
C LEU A 110 -13.64 -6.39 -1.69
N THR A 111 -14.34 -7.53 -1.55
CA THR A 111 -14.89 -7.99 -0.26
C THR A 111 -13.78 -8.18 0.76
N ALA A 112 -12.69 -8.89 0.40
CA ALA A 112 -11.56 -9.08 1.31
C ALA A 112 -10.91 -7.75 1.73
N SER A 113 -10.87 -6.77 0.82
CA SER A 113 -10.36 -5.42 1.09
C SER A 113 -11.26 -4.59 2.02
N GLN A 114 -12.58 -4.74 1.91
CA GLN A 114 -13.53 -4.12 2.84
C GLN A 114 -13.44 -4.77 4.22
N GLU A 115 -13.46 -6.10 4.29
CA GLU A 115 -13.36 -6.83 5.56
C GLU A 115 -12.08 -6.50 6.34
N MET A 116 -10.94 -6.38 5.64
CA MET A 116 -9.67 -6.04 6.30
C MET A 116 -9.65 -4.60 6.83
N ALA A 117 -10.30 -3.66 6.12
CA ALA A 117 -10.41 -2.27 6.53
C ALA A 117 -11.35 -2.11 7.73
N GLU A 118 -12.48 -2.83 7.73
CA GLU A 118 -13.45 -2.82 8.84
C GLU A 118 -12.89 -3.46 10.12
N ARG A 119 -12.16 -4.57 9.99
CA ARG A 119 -11.60 -5.30 11.13
C ARG A 119 -10.28 -4.71 11.63
N GLY A 120 -9.64 -3.84 10.85
CA GLY A 120 -8.31 -3.30 11.14
C GLY A 120 -7.21 -4.35 11.28
N ARG A 121 -7.37 -5.51 10.62
CA ARG A 121 -6.43 -6.65 10.69
C ARG A 121 -5.76 -6.87 9.35
N GLU A 122 -4.56 -7.43 9.38
CA GLU A 122 -3.82 -7.82 8.18
C GLU A 122 -4.66 -8.64 7.20
N PRO A 123 -4.42 -8.53 5.88
CA PRO A 123 -5.26 -9.19 4.89
C PRO A 123 -5.22 -10.71 5.07
N SER A 124 -6.38 -11.37 5.06
CA SER A 124 -6.49 -12.83 5.03
C SER A 124 -6.19 -13.39 3.64
N GLU A 125 -6.51 -12.61 2.61
CA GLU A 125 -6.30 -12.95 1.21
C GLU A 125 -4.77 -12.92 0.87
N PRO A 126 -4.21 -14.01 0.31
CA PRO A 126 -2.77 -14.13 0.11
C PRO A 126 -2.13 -13.06 -0.78
N VAL A 127 -2.80 -12.65 -1.85
CA VAL A 127 -2.27 -11.65 -2.79
C VAL A 127 -2.25 -10.26 -2.14
N LEU A 128 -3.31 -9.87 -1.45
CA LEU A 128 -3.36 -8.61 -0.69
C LEU A 128 -2.26 -8.57 0.37
N ARG A 129 -2.08 -9.66 1.13
CA ARG A 129 -1.01 -9.75 2.15
C ARG A 129 0.37 -9.64 1.50
N LEU A 130 0.60 -10.38 0.43
CA LEU A 130 1.86 -10.35 -0.31
C LEU A 130 2.18 -8.94 -0.79
N LEU A 131 1.22 -8.25 -1.42
CA LEU A 131 1.41 -6.89 -1.92
C LEU A 131 1.64 -5.89 -0.79
N LEU A 132 0.95 -6.03 0.35
CA LEU A 132 1.18 -5.20 1.54
C LEU A 132 2.60 -5.36 2.08
N THR A 133 3.06 -6.59 2.30
CA THR A 133 4.43 -6.88 2.77
C THR A 133 5.46 -6.30 1.81
N ARG A 134 5.26 -6.48 0.51
CA ARG A 134 6.16 -5.99 -0.54
C ARG A 134 6.21 -4.46 -0.60
N LEU A 135 5.06 -3.81 -0.49
CA LEU A 135 4.95 -2.36 -0.49
C LEU A 135 5.61 -1.75 0.76
N ARG A 136 5.34 -2.31 1.95
CA ARG A 136 6.02 -1.91 3.20
C ARG A 136 7.53 -2.10 3.10
N GLY A 137 8.00 -3.23 2.59
CA GLY A 137 9.42 -3.50 2.40
C GLY A 137 10.09 -2.49 1.44
N ASN A 138 9.39 -2.09 0.37
CA ASN A 138 9.88 -1.06 -0.55
C ASN A 138 10.03 0.30 0.15
N ILE A 139 8.99 0.74 0.88
CA ILE A 139 8.99 1.99 1.63
C ILE A 139 10.07 1.98 2.71
N LEU A 140 10.17 0.91 3.49
CA LEU A 140 11.16 0.76 4.55
C LEU A 140 12.59 0.83 4.01
N THR A 141 12.89 0.12 2.92
CA THR A 141 14.22 0.14 2.30
C THR A 141 14.63 1.55 1.88
N ARG A 142 13.68 2.38 1.44
CA ARG A 142 13.95 3.77 1.04
C ARG A 142 14.22 4.66 2.25
N LEU A 143 13.46 4.48 3.32
CA LEU A 143 13.59 5.29 4.53
C LEU A 143 14.81 4.90 5.37
N ALA A 144 15.23 3.64 5.32
CA ALA A 144 16.39 3.13 6.08
C ALA A 144 17.75 3.53 5.47
N ALA A 145 17.78 4.16 4.30
CA ALA A 145 19.02 4.61 3.69
C ALA A 145 19.68 5.73 4.52
N GLY A 146 20.78 5.39 5.20
CA GLY A 146 21.44 6.25 6.18
C GLY A 146 22.31 7.34 5.55
N SER A 147 22.89 7.08 4.39
CA SER A 147 23.70 8.07 3.64
C SER A 147 22.99 8.65 2.43
N ALA A 148 23.40 9.85 2.00
CA ALA A 148 22.87 10.48 0.78
C ALA A 148 23.07 9.59 -0.48
N SER A 149 24.19 8.89 -0.58
CA SER A 149 24.49 7.97 -1.67
C SER A 149 23.53 6.76 -1.67
N GLU A 150 23.28 6.17 -0.50
CA GLU A 150 22.30 5.09 -0.36
C GLU A 150 20.89 5.55 -0.66
N LYS A 151 20.50 6.78 -0.26
CA LYS A 151 19.18 7.35 -0.56
C LYS A 151 18.97 7.48 -2.06
N VAL A 152 19.98 7.96 -2.79
CA VAL A 152 19.95 8.05 -4.25
C VAL A 152 19.81 6.66 -4.88
N LYS A 153 20.62 5.68 -4.44
CA LYS A 153 20.54 4.30 -4.94
C LYS A 153 19.19 3.63 -4.65
N ALA A 154 18.67 3.79 -3.45
CA ALA A 154 17.37 3.25 -3.04
C ALA A 154 16.24 3.89 -3.85
N THR A 155 16.31 5.19 -4.13
CA THR A 155 15.34 5.89 -4.97
C THR A 155 15.37 5.41 -6.41
N ASN A 156 16.56 5.26 -7.00
CA ASN A 156 16.72 4.82 -8.39
C ASN A 156 16.22 3.38 -8.61
N THR A 157 16.41 2.50 -7.64
CA THR A 157 15.99 1.09 -7.74
C THR A 157 14.55 0.82 -7.25
N ALA A 158 13.91 1.80 -6.60
CA ALA A 158 12.59 1.62 -6.01
C ALA A 158 11.50 1.32 -7.04
N GLY A 159 11.53 2.02 -8.18
CA GLY A 159 10.56 1.84 -9.26
C GLY A 159 10.67 0.45 -9.91
N GLU A 160 11.90 -0.01 -10.16
CA GLU A 160 12.18 -1.35 -10.68
C GLU A 160 11.71 -2.45 -9.70
N LYS A 161 11.96 -2.26 -8.40
CA LYS A 161 11.46 -3.15 -7.36
C LYS A 161 9.93 -3.17 -7.36
N LEU A 162 9.25 -2.03 -7.35
CA LEU A 162 7.78 -2.01 -7.40
C LEU A 162 7.24 -2.68 -8.68
N ALA A 163 7.90 -2.48 -9.81
CA ALA A 163 7.53 -3.13 -11.06
C ALA A 163 7.68 -4.65 -11.01
N SER A 164 8.78 -5.17 -10.45
CA SER A 164 8.97 -6.62 -10.28
C SER A 164 7.97 -7.23 -9.28
N LEU A 165 7.39 -6.41 -8.40
CA LEU A 165 6.41 -6.81 -7.41
C LEU A 165 4.96 -6.76 -7.93
N GLY A 166 4.74 -6.32 -9.18
CA GLY A 166 3.42 -6.20 -9.80
C GLY A 166 2.69 -4.90 -9.49
N LEU A 167 3.41 -3.86 -9.05
CA LEU A 167 2.89 -2.54 -8.67
C LEU A 167 3.48 -1.42 -9.54
N SER A 168 3.88 -1.72 -10.78
CA SER A 168 4.50 -0.74 -11.69
C SER A 168 3.60 0.46 -11.99
N GLU A 169 2.28 0.27 -11.93
CA GLU A 169 1.30 1.32 -12.18
C GLU A 169 1.18 2.34 -11.04
N PHE A 170 1.70 2.03 -9.84
CA PHE A 170 1.55 2.86 -8.64
C PHE A 170 2.84 3.51 -8.15
N VAL A 171 3.91 3.45 -8.94
CA VAL A 171 5.25 3.93 -8.57
C VAL A 171 5.24 5.38 -8.08
N GLU A 172 4.54 6.30 -8.77
CA GLU A 172 4.48 7.71 -8.37
C GLU A 172 3.76 7.91 -7.03
N ARG A 173 2.61 7.27 -6.82
CA ARG A 173 1.88 7.34 -5.53
C ARG A 173 2.74 6.81 -4.38
N VAL A 174 3.44 5.69 -4.58
CA VAL A 174 4.34 5.12 -3.56
C VAL A 174 5.54 6.03 -3.28
N ARG A 175 6.04 6.72 -4.31
CA ARG A 175 7.09 7.74 -4.17
C ARG A 175 6.61 8.92 -3.34
N GLU A 176 5.41 9.42 -3.58
CA GLU A 176 4.81 10.51 -2.79
C GLU A 176 4.64 10.11 -1.32
N ILE A 177 4.12 8.90 -1.06
CA ILE A 177 4.02 8.35 0.31
C ILE A 177 5.39 8.30 0.97
N SER A 178 6.40 7.75 0.29
CA SER A 178 7.75 7.64 0.84
C SER A 178 8.35 9.01 1.16
N GLY A 179 8.16 10.00 0.29
CA GLY A 179 8.64 11.37 0.51
C GLY A 179 7.90 12.08 1.64
N LEU A 180 6.60 11.80 1.85
CA LEU A 180 5.87 12.31 3.01
C LEU A 180 6.42 11.71 4.30
N LEU A 181 6.60 10.39 4.36
CA LEU A 181 7.14 9.70 5.53
C LEU A 181 8.56 10.17 5.86
N GLU A 182 9.39 10.44 4.86
CA GLU A 182 10.73 11.02 5.07
C GLU A 182 10.65 12.38 5.76
N LYS A 183 9.74 13.26 5.33
CA LYS A 183 9.54 14.58 5.94
C LYS A 183 9.01 14.48 7.37
N VAL A 184 8.02 13.62 7.61
CA VAL A 184 7.47 13.38 8.96
C VAL A 184 8.56 12.83 9.87
N GLY A 185 9.30 11.82 9.41
CA GLY A 185 10.40 11.23 10.17
C GLY A 185 11.53 12.21 10.48
N ALA A 186 11.85 13.12 9.56
CA ALA A 186 12.85 14.16 9.80
C ALA A 186 12.42 15.15 10.89
N VAL A 187 11.15 15.58 10.88
CA VAL A 187 10.60 16.49 11.90
C VAL A 187 10.51 15.78 13.26
N ASP A 188 9.99 14.55 13.29
CA ASP A 188 9.90 13.75 14.52
C ASP A 188 11.30 13.50 15.13
N ARG A 189 12.29 13.14 14.31
CA ARG A 189 13.66 12.93 14.78
C ARG A 189 14.30 14.22 15.30
N ALA A 190 14.03 15.37 14.68
CA ALA A 190 14.55 16.65 15.14
C ALA A 190 13.91 17.11 16.46
N ALA A 191 12.62 16.85 16.65
CA ALA A 191 11.90 17.25 17.86
C ALA A 191 12.12 16.28 19.04
N HIS A 192 12.11 14.97 18.76
CA HIS A 192 12.03 13.92 19.78
C HIS A 192 13.25 12.99 19.79
N GLY A 193 14.31 13.30 19.03
CA GLY A 193 15.53 12.50 18.92
C GLY A 193 16.13 12.05 20.26
N PRO A 194 16.36 12.95 21.23
CA PRO A 194 16.92 12.57 22.53
C PRO A 194 16.06 11.56 23.30
N TRP A 195 14.73 11.65 23.18
CA TRP A 195 13.81 10.68 23.80
C TRP A 195 13.88 9.32 23.10
N TRP A 196 13.92 9.29 21.77
CA TRP A 196 14.12 8.06 21.00
C TRP A 196 15.45 7.39 21.32
N ASP A 197 16.51 8.16 21.53
CA ASP A 197 17.83 7.64 21.91
C ASP A 197 17.78 6.99 23.29
N ALA A 198 17.12 7.62 24.26
CA ALA A 198 16.92 7.05 25.58
C ALA A 198 16.10 5.75 25.54
N VAL A 199 15.05 5.69 24.72
CA VAL A 199 14.25 4.46 24.51
C VAL A 199 15.11 3.37 23.87
N ALA A 200 15.89 3.69 22.84
CA ALA A 200 16.77 2.73 22.17
C ALA A 200 17.80 2.14 23.15
N THR A 201 18.47 2.98 23.94
CA THR A 201 19.41 2.52 24.98
C THR A 201 18.73 1.63 26.01
N LYS A 202 17.50 1.94 26.42
CA LYS A 202 16.75 1.11 27.37
C LYS A 202 16.41 -0.26 26.80
N VAL A 203 15.95 -0.31 25.55
CA VAL A 203 15.63 -1.58 24.86
C VAL A 203 16.88 -2.44 24.72
N GLU A 204 18.02 -1.85 24.33
CA GLU A 204 19.30 -2.57 24.23
C GLU A 204 19.74 -3.16 25.59
N GLN A 205 19.51 -2.44 26.69
CA GLN A 205 19.81 -2.94 28.04
C GLN A 205 18.89 -4.09 28.46
N GLU A 206 17.60 -4.03 28.12
CA GLU A 206 16.63 -5.10 28.39
C GLU A 206 16.98 -6.38 27.59
N ASP A 207 17.32 -6.24 26.31
CA ASP A 207 17.76 -7.36 25.45
C ASP A 207 19.05 -8.01 25.96
N MET A 208 19.99 -7.25 26.54
CA MET A 208 21.22 -7.79 27.14
C MET A 208 20.99 -8.49 28.49
N SER A 209 19.85 -8.26 29.13
CA SER A 209 19.51 -8.83 30.44
C SER A 209 18.68 -10.12 30.38
N THR A 210 18.32 -10.54 29.17
CA THR A 210 17.48 -11.72 28.88
C THR A 210 18.29 -12.82 28.21
#